data_AF-A0A2C5VY36-F1
#
_entry.id   AF-A0A2C5VY36-F1
#
_cell.length_a   1.000
_cell.length_b   1.000
_cell.length_c   1.000
_cell.angle_alpha   90.00
_cell.angle_beta   90.00
_cell.angle_gamma   90.00
#
_symmetry.space_group_name_H-M   'P 1'
#
loop_
_entity.id
_entity.type
_entity.pdbx_description
1 polymer ?
#
loop_
_entity_poly.entity_id
_entity_poly.type
_entity_poly.pdbx_seq_one_letter_code
_entity_poly.pdbx_strand_id
1 'polypeptide(L)'
;MRRVFRIKANSGATEKSRTSEAIYAAFITGLVAAVGAGLTWFASHESTKQVAAQSCIQRIDNQEMKIREKTEVFLGNIADLISRGSNEKLSFAESRPDAEKVIRSGFELIAYAPPEMAHSALKVTIAVKAMLDVQSKAEVDAVALQSKIAMTEWPMQFFNLMDKFRDQKAKCQR
;
A
#
# COMPACT_ATOMS: atom_id res chain seq x y z
N MET A 1 -88.75 -23.37 -38.83
CA MET A 1 -88.18 -24.18 -37.72
C MET A 1 -86.65 -24.16 -37.81
N ARG A 2 -85.95 -23.40 -36.96
CA ARG A 2 -84.47 -23.34 -36.90
C ARG A 2 -83.96 -24.32 -35.83
N ARG A 3 -83.20 -25.34 -36.21
CA ARG A 3 -82.47 -26.20 -35.25
C ARG A 3 -81.13 -25.54 -34.93
N VAL A 4 -80.97 -25.09 -33.70
CA VAL A 4 -79.70 -24.61 -33.14
C VAL A 4 -78.92 -25.84 -32.66
N PHE A 5 -77.83 -26.17 -33.34
CA PHE A 5 -76.87 -27.17 -32.85
C PHE A 5 -75.97 -26.53 -31.78
N ARG A 6 -76.22 -26.86 -30.52
CA ARG A 6 -75.29 -26.60 -29.40
C ARG A 6 -74.15 -27.60 -29.49
N ILE A 7 -72.97 -27.16 -29.90
CA ILE A 7 -71.72 -27.90 -29.70
C ILE A 7 -71.37 -27.75 -28.21
N LYS A 8 -71.56 -28.81 -27.42
CA LYS A 8 -70.95 -28.89 -26.08
C LYS A 8 -69.45 -29.06 -26.28
N ALA A 9 -68.67 -28.01 -25.99
CA ALA A 9 -67.24 -28.15 -25.77
C ALA A 9 -67.05 -29.06 -24.56
N ASN A 10 -66.45 -30.23 -24.79
CA ASN A 10 -66.12 -31.19 -23.75
C ASN A 10 -64.84 -30.70 -23.04
N SER A 11 -64.98 -29.75 -22.13
CA SER A 11 -63.91 -29.20 -21.31
C SER A 11 -63.63 -30.09 -20.10
N GLY A 12 -63.10 -31.30 -20.33
CA GLY A 12 -62.95 -32.29 -19.25
C GLY A 12 -61.69 -33.16 -19.26
N ALA A 13 -60.71 -32.92 -20.15
CA ALA A 13 -59.57 -33.85 -20.30
C ALA A 13 -58.17 -33.21 -20.35
N THR A 14 -58.02 -31.91 -20.05
CA THR A 14 -56.73 -31.20 -20.17
C THR A 14 -56.31 -30.44 -18.91
N GLU A 15 -56.83 -30.80 -17.74
CA GLU A 15 -56.51 -30.11 -16.48
C GLU A 15 -55.45 -30.84 -15.64
N LYS A 16 -55.42 -32.18 -15.70
CA LYS A 16 -54.50 -33.02 -14.90
C LYS A 16 -53.06 -33.13 -15.44
N SER A 17 -52.83 -32.93 -16.75
CA SER A 17 -51.48 -33.05 -17.34
C SER A 17 -50.69 -31.74 -17.24
N ARG A 18 -51.35 -30.59 -17.42
CA ARG A 18 -50.73 -29.25 -17.32
C ARG A 18 -50.26 -28.91 -15.90
N THR A 19 -50.98 -29.37 -14.88
CA THR A 19 -50.62 -29.16 -13.48
C THR A 19 -49.35 -29.93 -13.09
N SER A 20 -49.19 -31.16 -13.58
CA SER A 20 -47.95 -31.94 -13.41
C SER A 20 -46.76 -31.26 -14.09
N GLU A 21 -46.90 -30.85 -15.35
CA GLU A 21 -45.85 -30.14 -16.09
C GLU A 21 -45.45 -28.82 -15.42
N ALA A 22 -46.41 -28.05 -14.90
CA ALA A 22 -46.14 -26.82 -14.17
C ALA A 22 -45.35 -27.06 -12.86
N ILE A 23 -45.65 -28.14 -12.13
CA ILE A 23 -44.91 -28.52 -10.91
C ILE A 23 -43.47 -28.91 -11.26
N TYR A 24 -43.27 -29.72 -12.32
CA TYR A 24 -41.93 -30.08 -12.79
C TYR A 24 -41.13 -28.86 -13.26
N ALA A 25 -41.76 -27.96 -14.03
CA ALA A 25 -41.12 -26.73 -14.49
C ALA A 25 -40.75 -25.81 -13.32
N ALA A 26 -41.63 -25.67 -12.32
CA ALA A 26 -41.35 -24.88 -11.12
C ALA A 26 -40.21 -25.47 -10.28
N PHE A 27 -40.13 -26.80 -10.16
CA PHE A 27 -39.04 -27.48 -9.46
C PHE A 27 -37.69 -27.29 -10.15
N ILE A 28 -37.63 -27.45 -11.48
CA ILE A 28 -36.40 -27.22 -12.27
C ILE A 28 -35.98 -25.75 -12.17
N THR A 29 -36.92 -24.82 -12.33
CA THR A 29 -36.64 -23.38 -12.22
C THR A 29 -36.15 -23.01 -10.81
N GLY A 30 -36.74 -23.61 -9.77
CA GLY A 30 -36.30 -23.44 -8.39
C GLY A 30 -34.89 -23.98 -8.13
N LEU A 31 -34.53 -25.14 -8.70
CA LEU A 31 -33.18 -25.69 -8.64
C LEU A 31 -32.16 -24.80 -9.37
N VAL A 32 -32.47 -24.34 -10.57
CA VAL A 32 -31.59 -23.43 -11.33
C VAL A 32 -31.41 -22.11 -10.58
N ALA A 33 -32.46 -21.55 -9.99
CA ALA A 33 -32.38 -20.36 -9.17
C ALA A 33 -31.53 -20.58 -7.91
N ALA A 34 -31.67 -21.72 -7.23
CA ALA A 34 -30.87 -22.06 -6.06
C ALA A 34 -29.38 -22.26 -6.39
N VAL A 35 -29.07 -22.97 -7.49
CA VAL A 35 -27.70 -23.13 -7.99
C VAL A 35 -27.12 -21.78 -8.42
N GLY A 36 -27.88 -20.97 -9.14
CA GLY A 36 -27.47 -19.62 -9.54
C GLY A 36 -27.19 -18.70 -8.35
N ALA A 37 -28.06 -18.72 -7.33
CA ALA A 37 -27.86 -17.98 -6.09
C ALA A 37 -26.63 -18.48 -5.31
N GLY A 38 -26.42 -19.80 -5.24
CA GLY A 38 -25.26 -20.40 -4.59
C GLY A 38 -23.95 -20.06 -5.29
N LEU A 39 -23.90 -20.13 -6.63
CA LEU A 39 -22.74 -19.71 -7.42
C LEU A 39 -22.48 -18.21 -7.28
N THR A 40 -23.54 -17.39 -7.26
CA THR A 40 -23.42 -15.93 -7.04
C THR A 40 -22.88 -15.61 -5.65
N TRP A 41 -23.35 -16.32 -4.62
CA TRP A 41 -22.83 -16.18 -3.25
C TRP A 41 -21.36 -16.59 -3.18
N PHE A 42 -21.00 -17.74 -3.76
CA PHE A 42 -19.62 -18.23 -3.78
C PHE A 42 -18.68 -17.27 -4.53
N ALA A 43 -19.09 -16.80 -5.71
CA ALA A 43 -18.35 -15.82 -6.49
C ALA A 43 -18.21 -14.48 -5.74
N SER A 44 -19.27 -14.02 -5.08
CA SER A 44 -19.23 -12.79 -4.26
C SER A 44 -18.30 -12.94 -3.05
N HIS A 45 -18.30 -14.11 -2.41
CA HIS A 45 -17.44 -14.39 -1.27
C HIS A 45 -15.96 -14.42 -1.67
N GLU A 46 -15.61 -15.09 -2.77
CA GLU A 46 -14.24 -15.10 -3.29
C GLU A 46 -13.82 -13.72 -3.83
N SER A 47 -14.72 -12.99 -4.49
CA SER A 47 -14.46 -11.61 -4.90
C SER A 47 -14.21 -10.70 -3.69
N THR A 48 -14.94 -10.87 -2.59
CA THR A 48 -14.75 -10.06 -1.37
C THR A 48 -13.38 -10.32 -0.74
N LYS A 49 -12.94 -11.58 -0.70
CA LYS A 49 -11.57 -11.93 -0.25
C LYS A 49 -10.50 -11.29 -1.15
N GLN A 50 -10.66 -11.36 -2.47
CA GLN A 50 -9.73 -10.75 -3.41
C GLN A 50 -9.66 -9.22 -3.25
N VAL A 51 -10.81 -8.55 -3.08
CA VAL A 51 -10.87 -7.10 -2.85
C VAL A 51 -10.21 -6.73 -1.53
N ALA A 52 -10.41 -7.52 -0.46
CA ALA A 52 -9.75 -7.31 0.83
C ALA A 52 -8.22 -7.45 0.72
N ALA A 53 -7.74 -8.49 0.03
CA ALA A 53 -6.32 -8.70 -0.22
C ALA A 53 -5.71 -7.54 -1.04
N GLN A 54 -6.38 -7.10 -2.10
CA GLN A 54 -5.93 -5.97 -2.93
C GLN A 54 -5.89 -4.66 -2.14
N SER A 55 -6.90 -4.37 -1.32
CA SER A 55 -6.93 -3.18 -0.46
C SER A 55 -5.79 -3.18 0.57
N CYS A 56 -5.51 -4.35 1.15
CA CYS A 56 -4.37 -4.55 2.06
C CYS A 56 -3.03 -4.23 1.37
N ILE A 57 -2.80 -4.81 0.19
CA ILE A 57 -1.59 -4.58 -0.61
C ILE A 57 -1.47 -3.10 -1.01
N GLN A 58 -2.55 -2.49 -1.51
CA GLN A 58 -2.56 -1.10 -1.93
C GLN A 58 -2.20 -0.14 -0.79
N ARG A 59 -2.67 -0.41 0.43
CA ARG A 59 -2.30 0.38 1.61
C ARG A 59 -0.81 0.29 1.91
N ILE A 60 -0.23 -0.91 1.79
CA ILE A 60 1.21 -1.13 2.02
C ILE A 60 2.02 -0.45 0.91
N ASP A 61 1.64 -0.61 -0.35
CA ASP A 61 2.32 0.03 -1.48
C ASP A 61 2.29 1.57 -1.36
N ASN A 62 1.17 2.14 -0.92
CA ASN A 62 1.07 3.58 -0.66
C ASN A 62 2.04 4.04 0.44
N GLN A 63 2.19 3.27 1.52
CA GLN A 63 3.16 3.57 2.58
C GLN A 63 4.60 3.42 2.08
N GLU A 64 4.89 2.34 1.36
CA GLU A 64 6.19 2.07 0.76
C GLU A 64 6.60 3.18 -0.19
N MET A 65 5.74 3.57 -1.13
CA MET A 65 6.01 4.66 -2.07
C MET A 65 6.28 5.98 -1.36
N LYS A 66 5.45 6.34 -0.37
CA LYS A 66 5.63 7.58 0.38
C LYS A 66 6.97 7.63 1.11
N ILE A 67 7.39 6.52 1.72
CA ILE A 67 8.69 6.43 2.38
C ILE A 67 9.84 6.48 1.38
N ARG A 68 9.71 5.81 0.22
CA ARG A 68 10.72 5.87 -0.86
C ARG A 68 10.88 7.29 -1.39
N GLU A 69 9.79 8.00 -1.64
CA GLU A 69 9.81 9.39 -2.10
C GLU A 69 10.53 10.31 -1.09
N LYS A 70 10.18 10.22 0.20
CA LYS A 70 10.87 11.02 1.24
C LYS A 70 12.33 10.63 1.43
N THR A 71 12.65 9.34 1.26
CA THR A 71 14.01 8.82 1.27
C THR A 71 14.83 9.37 0.10
N GLU A 72 14.26 9.41 -1.11
CA GLU A 72 14.91 9.93 -2.30
C GLU A 72 15.29 11.40 -2.12
N VAL A 73 14.35 12.23 -1.65
CA VAL A 73 14.61 13.65 -1.38
C VAL A 73 15.69 13.81 -0.29
N PHE A 74 15.63 13.02 0.77
CA PHE A 74 16.62 13.07 1.86
C PHE A 74 18.02 12.68 1.36
N LEU A 75 18.14 11.59 0.61
CA LEU A 75 19.40 11.14 0.01
C LEU A 75 19.95 12.13 -1.02
N GLY A 76 19.08 12.70 -1.86
CA GLY A 76 19.45 13.72 -2.83
C GLY A 76 20.07 14.93 -2.15
N ASN A 77 19.45 15.44 -1.08
CA ASN A 77 20.00 16.55 -0.30
C ASN A 77 21.33 16.19 0.38
N ILE A 78 21.49 14.95 0.86
CA ILE A 78 22.77 14.49 1.44
C ILE A 78 23.85 14.46 0.35
N ALA A 79 23.52 13.95 -0.84
CA ALA A 79 24.45 13.91 -1.96
C ALA A 79 24.87 15.32 -2.40
N ASP A 80 23.93 16.27 -2.47
CA ASP A 80 24.21 17.67 -2.76
C ASP A 80 25.16 18.29 -1.73
N LEU A 81 24.91 18.06 -0.44
CA LEU A 81 25.76 18.55 0.66
C LEU A 81 27.18 17.98 0.55
N ILE A 82 27.32 16.67 0.35
CA ILE A 82 28.63 16.00 0.24
C ILE A 82 29.37 16.48 -1.02
N SER A 83 28.68 16.55 -2.16
CA SER A 83 29.27 16.99 -3.43
C SER A 83 29.80 18.41 -3.34
N ARG A 84 29.05 19.33 -2.74
CA ARG A 84 29.52 20.70 -2.52
C ARG A 84 30.63 20.79 -1.50
N GLY A 85 30.58 20.00 -0.43
CA GLY A 85 31.66 19.90 0.55
C GLY A 85 33.00 19.42 -0.02
N SER A 86 32.98 18.68 -1.14
CA SER A 86 34.20 18.26 -1.85
C SER A 86 34.87 19.39 -2.66
N ASN A 87 34.20 20.53 -2.83
CA ASN A 87 34.77 21.68 -3.54
C ASN A 87 35.60 22.53 -2.57
N GLU A 88 36.92 22.42 -2.67
CA GLU A 88 37.88 23.17 -1.85
C GLU A 88 37.75 24.71 -1.96
N LYS A 89 37.06 25.20 -3.00
CA LYS A 89 36.82 26.64 -3.20
C LYS A 89 35.61 27.17 -2.43
N LEU A 90 34.74 26.29 -1.94
CA LEU A 90 33.57 26.68 -1.17
C LEU A 90 33.91 26.75 0.31
N SER A 91 33.57 27.86 0.93
CA SER A 91 33.64 28.01 2.37
C SER A 91 32.57 27.17 3.06
N PHE A 92 32.84 26.82 4.31
CA PHE A 92 31.87 26.11 5.14
C PHE A 92 30.53 26.88 5.27
N ALA A 93 30.58 28.22 5.33
CA ALA A 93 29.39 29.07 5.36
C ALA A 93 28.49 28.91 4.12
N GLU A 94 29.07 28.64 2.95
CA GLU A 94 28.34 28.43 1.70
C GLU A 94 27.65 27.06 1.63
N SER A 95 28.02 26.11 2.50
CA SER A 95 27.38 24.79 2.61
C SER A 95 26.16 24.76 3.54
N ARG A 96 25.96 25.82 4.35
CA ARG A 96 24.85 25.92 5.32
C ARG A 96 23.47 25.71 4.68
N PRO A 97 23.12 26.31 3.53
CA PRO A 97 21.82 26.10 2.90
C PRO A 97 21.58 24.63 2.50
N ASP A 98 22.62 23.90 2.12
CA ASP A 98 22.50 22.50 1.73
C ASP A 98 22.32 21.59 2.96
N ALA A 99 23.00 21.91 4.06
CA ALA A 99 22.77 21.24 5.34
C ALA A 99 21.35 21.48 5.87
N GLU A 100 20.80 22.69 5.72
CA GLU A 100 19.41 22.99 6.07
C GLU A 100 18.40 22.16 5.26
N LYS A 101 18.65 21.95 3.96
CA LYS A 101 17.82 21.05 3.13
C LYS A 101 17.86 19.61 3.65
N VAL A 102 19.04 19.11 4.04
CA VAL A 102 19.17 17.76 4.62
C VAL A 102 18.38 17.67 5.93
N ILE A 103 18.53 18.64 6.82
CA ILE A 103 17.82 18.65 8.11
C ILE A 103 16.30 18.66 7.88
N ARG A 104 15.82 19.54 7.01
CA ARG A 104 14.40 19.64 6.68
C ARG A 104 13.85 18.32 6.11
N SER A 105 14.50 17.78 5.07
CA SER A 105 14.06 16.53 4.44
C SER A 105 14.17 15.33 5.37
N GLY A 106 15.11 15.33 6.31
CA GLY A 106 15.22 14.35 7.38
C GLY A 106 13.99 14.35 8.29
N PHE A 107 13.53 15.53 8.73
CA PHE A 107 12.28 15.64 9.50
C PHE A 107 11.03 15.28 8.69
N GLU A 108 11.00 15.61 7.40
CA GLU A 108 9.92 15.17 6.51
C GLU A 108 9.87 13.64 6.39
N LEU A 109 11.01 12.95 6.34
CA LEU A 109 11.09 11.49 6.35
C LEU A 109 10.64 10.91 7.70
N ILE A 110 11.12 11.48 8.81
CA ILE A 110 10.77 11.06 10.19
C ILE A 110 9.26 11.08 10.42
N ALA A 111 8.54 12.07 9.87
CA ALA A 111 7.10 12.19 10.02
C ALA A 111 6.29 11.01 9.45
N TYR A 112 6.88 10.24 8.51
CA TYR A 112 6.21 9.13 7.83
C TYR A 112 6.88 7.77 8.07
N ALA A 113 8.11 7.76 8.59
CA ALA A 113 8.87 6.55 8.83
C ALA A 113 8.43 5.85 10.14
N PRO A 114 8.53 4.51 10.20
CA PRO A 114 8.37 3.79 11.47
C PRO A 114 9.49 4.15 12.46
N PRO A 115 9.29 3.94 13.77
CA PRO A 115 10.18 4.44 14.82
C PRO A 115 11.66 4.11 14.62
N GLU A 116 11.99 2.89 14.17
CA GLU A 116 13.38 2.46 13.99
C GLU A 116 14.08 3.24 12.87
N MET A 117 13.39 3.42 11.74
CA MET A 117 13.90 4.20 10.61
C MET A 117 13.92 5.69 10.92
N ALA A 118 12.88 6.21 11.58
CA ALA A 118 12.80 7.59 12.04
C ALA A 118 13.96 7.93 12.99
N HIS A 119 14.28 7.05 13.94
CA HIS A 119 15.40 7.24 14.85
C HIS A 119 16.74 7.29 14.10
N SER A 120 16.99 6.41 13.14
CA SER A 120 18.21 6.45 12.33
C SER A 120 18.31 7.69 11.43
N ALA A 121 17.20 8.13 10.81
CA ALA A 121 17.17 9.38 10.04
C ALA A 121 17.43 10.60 10.92
N LEU A 122 16.94 10.58 12.17
CA LEU A 122 17.21 11.63 13.16
C LEU A 122 18.70 11.70 13.52
N LYS A 123 19.40 10.56 13.65
CA LYS A 123 20.85 10.54 13.89
C LYS A 123 21.62 11.24 12.77
N VAL A 124 21.25 10.99 11.50
CA VAL A 124 21.87 11.68 10.35
C VAL A 124 21.58 13.18 10.42
N THR A 125 20.33 13.56 10.71
CA THR A 125 19.92 14.97 10.84
C THR A 125 20.69 15.70 11.94
N ILE A 126 20.87 15.06 13.11
CA ILE A 126 21.64 15.61 14.23
C ILE A 126 23.12 15.70 13.88
N ALA A 127 23.69 14.69 13.20
CA ALA A 127 25.08 14.72 12.76
C ALA A 127 25.33 15.90 11.79
N VAL A 128 24.40 16.13 10.86
CA VAL A 128 24.47 17.27 9.93
C VAL A 128 24.35 18.61 10.65
N LYS A 129 23.44 18.73 11.62
CA LYS A 129 23.37 19.91 12.48
C LYS A 129 24.69 20.11 13.23
N ALA A 130 25.24 19.05 13.81
CA ALA A 130 26.48 19.12 14.59
C ALA A 130 27.64 19.62 13.74
N MET A 131 27.73 19.20 12.46
CA MET A 131 28.71 19.75 11.52
C MET A 131 28.65 21.28 11.44
N LEU A 132 27.45 21.87 11.41
CA LEU A 132 27.26 23.32 11.31
C LEU A 132 27.70 24.11 12.55
N ASP A 133 27.81 23.44 13.68
CA ASP A 133 28.07 24.03 15.00
C ASP A 133 29.51 23.77 15.48
N VAL A 134 30.34 23.06 14.70
CA VAL A 134 31.75 22.74 15.03
C VAL A 134 32.61 24.00 15.09
N GLN A 135 33.36 24.17 16.19
CA GLN A 135 34.29 25.28 16.41
C GLN A 135 35.72 24.81 16.68
N SER A 136 35.94 23.53 16.99
CA SER A 136 37.27 22.99 17.30
C SER A 136 37.60 21.70 16.56
N LYS A 137 38.90 21.41 16.41
CA LYS A 137 39.36 20.17 15.76
C LYS A 137 38.90 18.90 16.49
N ALA A 138 38.83 18.93 17.82
CA ALA A 138 38.34 17.79 18.61
C ALA A 138 36.84 17.50 18.33
N GLU A 139 36.05 18.53 18.08
CA GLU A 139 34.64 18.38 17.67
C GLU A 139 34.51 17.83 16.25
N VAL A 140 35.42 18.18 15.33
CA VAL A 140 35.45 17.62 13.97
C VAL A 140 35.52 16.09 14.01
N ASP A 141 36.45 15.53 14.79
CA ASP A 141 36.65 14.08 14.87
C ASP A 141 35.43 13.37 15.48
N ALA A 142 34.83 13.98 16.51
CA ALA A 142 33.61 13.46 17.15
C ALA A 142 32.41 13.46 16.18
N VAL A 143 32.21 14.56 15.44
CA VAL A 143 31.13 14.68 14.45
C VAL A 143 31.35 13.76 13.26
N ALA A 144 32.60 13.58 12.82
CA ALA A 144 32.94 12.63 11.76
C ALA A 144 32.60 11.19 12.15
N LEU A 145 32.91 10.78 13.39
CA LEU A 145 32.54 9.47 13.90
C LEU A 145 31.03 9.28 13.97
N GLN A 146 30.30 10.27 14.51
CA GLN A 146 28.83 10.21 14.58
C GLN A 146 28.20 10.13 13.19
N SER A 147 28.71 10.92 12.24
CA SER A 147 28.25 10.92 10.84
C SER A 147 28.48 9.56 10.20
N LYS A 148 29.65 8.95 10.41
CA LYS A 148 29.95 7.61 9.89
C LYS A 148 28.99 6.56 10.43
N ILE A 149 28.72 6.57 11.73
CA ILE A 149 27.79 5.62 12.37
C ILE A 149 26.39 5.83 11.77
N ALA A 150 25.90 7.08 11.74
CA ALA A 150 24.58 7.40 11.23
C ALA A 150 24.43 6.97 9.76
N MET A 151 25.41 7.30 8.91
CA MET A 151 25.39 6.96 7.48
C MET A 151 25.52 5.46 7.20
N THR A 152 25.99 4.66 8.16
CA THR A 152 26.03 3.20 8.06
C THR A 152 24.74 2.55 8.56
N GLU A 153 24.18 3.06 9.66
CA GLU A 153 22.97 2.51 10.28
C GLU A 153 21.71 2.81 9.48
N TRP A 154 21.57 4.04 8.98
CA TRP A 154 20.34 4.49 8.34
C TRP A 154 19.95 3.65 7.11
N PRO A 155 20.88 3.33 6.16
CA PRO A 155 20.53 2.54 4.98
C PRO A 155 20.09 1.12 5.35
N MET A 156 20.70 0.52 6.39
CA MET A 156 20.27 -0.79 6.88
C MET A 156 18.83 -0.77 7.36
N GLN A 157 18.41 0.27 8.10
CA GLN A 157 17.02 0.40 8.53
C GLN A 157 16.06 0.61 7.37
N PHE A 158 16.47 1.34 6.34
CA PHE A 158 15.68 1.47 5.11
C PHE A 158 15.47 0.11 4.42
N PHE A 159 16.54 -0.66 4.18
CA PHE A 159 16.41 -1.97 3.54
C PHE A 159 15.60 -2.96 4.37
N ASN A 160 15.82 -3.00 5.69
CA ASN A 160 15.00 -3.81 6.61
C ASN A 160 13.52 -3.45 6.51
N LEU A 161 13.19 -2.16 6.34
CA LEU A 161 11.80 -1.74 6.18
C LEU A 161 11.23 -2.18 4.82
N MET A 162 12.01 -2.12 3.74
CA MET A 162 11.57 -2.62 2.43
C MET A 162 11.28 -4.12 2.47
N ASP A 163 12.11 -4.89 3.19
CA ASP A 163 11.86 -6.31 3.42
C ASP A 163 10.59 -6.54 4.26
N LYS A 164 10.36 -5.74 5.32
CA LYS A 164 9.11 -5.78 6.10
C LYS A 164 7.88 -5.51 5.23
N PHE A 165 7.95 -4.56 4.28
CA PHE A 165 6.83 -4.31 3.35
C PHE A 165 6.58 -5.50 2.43
N ARG A 166 7.63 -6.13 1.90
CA ARG A 166 7.49 -7.36 1.11
C ARG A 166 6.80 -8.47 1.92
N ASP A 167 7.21 -8.67 3.17
CA ASP A 167 6.63 -9.69 4.04
C ASP A 167 5.18 -9.38 4.41
N GLN A 168 4.83 -8.11 4.64
CA GLN A 168 3.46 -7.69 4.89
C GLN A 168 2.55 -7.94 3.68
N LYS A 169 3.04 -7.67 2.46
CA LYS A 169 2.29 -7.95 1.22
C LYS A 169 2.03 -9.45 1.04
N ALA A 170 3.02 -10.29 1.33
CA ALA A 170 2.85 -11.75 1.29
C ALA A 170 1.79 -12.25 2.29
N LYS A 171 1.62 -11.57 3.43
CA LYS A 171 0.56 -11.89 4.41
C LYS A 171 -0.84 -11.47 3.96
N CYS A 172 -0.98 -10.46 3.12
CA CYS A 172 -2.28 -10.06 2.55
C CYS A 172 -2.86 -11.10 1.58
N GLN A 173 -2.03 -12.01 1.07
CA GLN A 173 -2.41 -13.06 0.10
C GLN A 173 -2.76 -14.39 0.77
N ARG A 174 -2.66 -14.47 2.11
CA ARG A 174 -3.02 -15.65 2.92
C ARG A 174 -4.39 -15.44 3.54
#